data_AF-A0A930HMD0-F1
#
_entry.id   AF-A0A930HMD0-F1
#
_cell.length_a   1.000
_cell.length_b   1.000
_cell.length_c   1.000
_cell.angle_alpha   90.00
_cell.angle_beta   90.00
_cell.angle_gamma   90.00
#
_symmetry.space_group_name_H-M   'P 1'
#
loop_
_entity.id
_entity.type
_entity.pdbx_description
1 polymer ?
#
loop_
_entity_poly.entity_id
_entity_poly.type
_entity_poly.pdbx_seq_one_letter_code
_entity_poly.pdbx_strand_id
1 'polypeptide(L)'
;MFSLASCEEQEPDLTKKEMDTRLLGTWKSINSNNPEINKLIFMSNGDIIGYWQMGGKKRVFYTENNCHLFVFVQGLGIKLSNWTYEHYYKIDGNKLTLWFSLYGMNSNSSDRLIFQKEK
;
A
#
# COMPACT_ATOMS: atom_id res chain seq x y z
N MET A 1 -4.95 27.47 -27.33
CA MET A 1 -5.83 26.52 -26.61
C MET A 1 -4.92 25.56 -25.89
N PHE A 2 -4.63 25.79 -24.61
CA PHE A 2 -3.76 24.91 -23.83
C PHE A 2 -4.63 23.75 -23.32
N SER A 3 -4.55 22.60 -23.97
CA SER A 3 -5.13 21.37 -23.44
C SER A 3 -4.25 20.92 -22.29
N LEU A 4 -4.71 21.14 -21.05
CA LEU A 4 -4.17 20.47 -19.88
C LEU A 4 -4.57 19.00 -20.02
N ALA A 5 -3.74 18.21 -20.70
CA ALA A 5 -3.83 16.77 -20.60
C ALA A 5 -3.55 16.43 -19.14
N SER A 6 -4.62 16.20 -18.37
CA SER A 6 -4.52 15.57 -17.06
C SER A 6 -3.80 14.24 -17.28
N CYS A 7 -2.54 14.15 -16.88
CA CYS A 7 -1.84 12.87 -16.79
C CYS A 7 -2.58 12.04 -15.75
N GLU A 8 -3.59 11.29 -16.19
CA GLU A 8 -4.20 10.27 -15.36
C GLU A 8 -3.14 9.21 -15.07
N GLU A 9 -2.88 8.98 -13.78
CA GLU A 9 -1.94 7.96 -13.34
C GLU A 9 -2.41 6.60 -13.86
N GLN A 10 -1.59 5.91 -14.66
CA GLN A 10 -1.96 4.61 -15.24
C GLN A 10 -1.69 3.48 -14.25
N GLU A 11 -2.42 2.37 -14.39
CA GLU A 11 -2.12 1.16 -13.62
C GLU A 11 -0.68 0.70 -13.92
N PRO A 12 0.13 0.38 -12.89
CA PRO A 12 1.49 -0.06 -13.10
C PRO A 12 1.54 -1.44 -13.78
N ASP A 13 2.47 -1.60 -14.71
CA ASP A 13 2.82 -2.92 -15.26
C ASP A 13 3.61 -3.71 -14.21
N LEU A 14 2.90 -4.53 -13.43
CA LEU A 14 3.49 -5.30 -12.33
C LEU A 14 4.57 -6.30 -12.80
N THR A 15 4.59 -6.69 -14.07
CA THR A 15 5.64 -7.59 -14.61
C THR A 15 7.02 -6.94 -14.65
N LYS A 16 7.06 -5.61 -14.57
CA LYS A 16 8.29 -4.80 -14.54
C LYS A 16 8.62 -4.25 -13.15
N LYS A 17 7.81 -4.57 -12.15
CA LYS A 17 7.99 -4.08 -10.77
C LYS A 17 8.44 -5.20 -9.85
N GLU A 18 9.21 -4.83 -8.83
CA GLU A 18 9.57 -5.75 -7.75
C GLU A 18 8.36 -5.97 -6.84
N MET A 19 8.26 -7.19 -6.29
CA MET A 19 7.26 -7.54 -5.28
C MET A 19 7.95 -8.33 -4.17
N ASP A 20 8.14 -7.70 -3.02
CA ASP A 20 8.69 -8.37 -1.85
C ASP A 20 7.73 -9.46 -1.35
N THR A 21 8.10 -10.72 -1.59
CA THR A 21 7.29 -11.88 -1.23
C THR A 21 7.10 -12.05 0.28
N ARG A 22 7.91 -11.38 1.12
CA ARG A 22 7.76 -11.43 2.58
C ARG A 22 6.44 -10.77 3.03
N LEU A 23 5.94 -9.80 2.27
CA LEU A 23 4.65 -9.15 2.51
C LEU A 23 3.46 -10.07 2.25
N LEU A 24 3.61 -11.13 1.45
CA LEU A 24 2.51 -12.01 1.09
C LEU A 24 1.82 -12.63 2.32
N GLY A 25 0.50 -12.70 2.23
CA GLY A 25 -0.37 -13.21 3.27
C GLY A 25 -1.20 -12.12 3.94
N THR A 26 -1.78 -12.49 5.08
CA THR A 26 -2.67 -11.60 5.83
C THR A 26 -1.98 -10.99 7.04
N TRP A 27 -2.21 -9.71 7.25
CA TRP A 27 -1.72 -8.93 8.38
C TRP A 27 -2.88 -8.25 9.08
N LYS A 28 -2.99 -8.41 10.39
CA LYS A 28 -4.03 -7.82 11.23
C LYS A 28 -3.47 -6.64 12.02
N SER A 29 -4.18 -5.52 12.05
CA SER A 29 -3.74 -4.33 12.81
C SER A 29 -3.68 -4.64 14.31
N ILE A 30 -2.63 -4.18 14.98
CA ILE A 30 -2.46 -4.38 16.44
C ILE A 30 -3.15 -3.28 17.24
N ASN A 31 -3.29 -2.08 16.66
CA ASN A 31 -3.70 -0.88 17.39
C ASN A 31 -5.00 -0.23 16.87
N SER A 32 -5.65 -0.81 15.86
CA SER A 32 -6.85 -0.20 15.27
C SER A 32 -8.10 -1.02 15.55
N ASN A 33 -9.07 -0.41 16.23
CA ASN A 33 -10.44 -0.89 16.32
C ASN A 33 -11.28 -0.51 15.09
N ASN A 34 -10.72 0.25 14.14
CA ASN A 34 -11.42 0.59 12.91
C ASN A 34 -11.40 -0.63 11.97
N PRO A 35 -12.55 -1.23 11.66
CA PRO A 35 -12.65 -2.43 10.81
C PRO A 35 -12.05 -2.23 9.42
N GLU A 36 -12.04 -1.01 8.88
CA GLU A 36 -11.46 -0.70 7.57
C GLU A 36 -9.92 -0.72 7.58
N ILE A 37 -9.31 -0.54 8.76
CA ILE A 37 -7.85 -0.58 8.97
C ILE A 37 -7.39 -1.93 9.53
N ASN A 38 -8.34 -2.79 9.90
CA ASN A 38 -8.06 -3.94 10.75
C ASN A 38 -7.27 -5.04 10.03
N LYS A 39 -7.24 -5.07 8.69
CA LYS A 39 -6.61 -6.14 7.92
C LYS A 39 -5.98 -5.64 6.62
N LEU A 40 -4.79 -6.12 6.32
CA LEU A 40 -4.12 -6.03 5.02
C LEU A 40 -3.89 -7.44 4.47
N ILE A 41 -4.20 -7.66 3.20
CA ILE A 41 -3.97 -8.95 2.52
C ILE A 41 -3.18 -8.69 1.26
N PHE A 42 -1.96 -9.19 1.20
CA PHE A 42 -1.09 -9.11 0.02
C PHE A 42 -1.13 -10.44 -0.72
N MET A 43 -1.54 -10.42 -1.99
CA MET A 43 -1.70 -11.60 -2.82
C MET A 43 -0.55 -11.75 -3.82
N SER A 44 -0.24 -12.98 -4.22
CA SER A 44 0.89 -13.27 -5.12
C SER A 44 0.69 -12.78 -6.55
N ASN A 45 -0.53 -12.41 -6.93
CA ASN A 45 -0.84 -11.77 -8.20
C ASN A 45 -0.70 -10.23 -8.16
N GLY A 46 -0.26 -9.68 -7.02
CA GLY A 46 -0.10 -8.25 -6.81
C GLY A 46 -1.35 -7.54 -6.30
N ASP A 47 -2.49 -8.23 -6.11
CA ASP A 47 -3.67 -7.62 -5.52
C ASP A 47 -3.46 -7.34 -4.02
N ILE A 48 -4.09 -6.26 -3.53
CA ILE A 48 -4.09 -5.92 -2.11
C ILE A 48 -5.49 -5.55 -1.58
N ILE A 49 -5.86 -6.11 -0.44
CA ILE A 49 -7.09 -5.77 0.29
C ILE A 49 -6.71 -5.05 1.59
N GLY A 50 -7.49 -4.04 1.98
CA GLY A 50 -7.37 -3.38 3.28
C GLY A 50 -7.28 -1.86 3.20
N TYR A 51 -6.54 -1.26 4.13
CA TYR A 51 -6.63 0.17 4.41
C TYR A 51 -6.06 1.08 3.33
N TRP A 52 -6.94 1.66 2.52
CA TRP A 52 -6.63 2.79 1.63
C TRP A 52 -7.89 3.66 1.60
N GLN A 53 -7.79 4.91 2.06
CA GLN A 53 -8.92 5.77 2.44
C GLN A 53 -9.87 6.10 1.27
N MET A 54 -9.43 5.91 0.03
CA MET A 54 -10.26 6.18 -1.15
C MET A 54 -10.86 4.89 -1.71
N GLY A 55 -12.17 4.96 -1.99
CA GLY A 55 -12.89 3.93 -2.72
C GLY A 55 -12.25 3.70 -4.09
N GLY A 56 -12.14 2.43 -4.48
CA GLY A 56 -11.59 2.01 -5.77
C GLY A 56 -11.97 0.56 -6.03
N LYS A 57 -12.12 0.19 -7.31
CA LYS A 57 -12.52 -1.17 -7.70
C LYS A 57 -11.40 -2.19 -7.60
N LYS A 58 -10.17 -1.74 -7.90
CA LYS A 58 -8.97 -2.57 -7.97
C LYS A 58 -7.84 -1.88 -7.25
N ARG A 59 -7.05 -2.67 -6.53
CA ARG A 59 -5.87 -2.19 -5.81
C ARG A 59 -4.76 -3.18 -6.02
N VAL A 60 -3.61 -2.68 -6.43
CA VAL A 60 -2.41 -3.48 -6.62
C VAL A 60 -1.26 -2.89 -5.84
N PHE A 61 -0.32 -3.73 -5.43
CA PHE A 61 0.88 -3.30 -4.75
C PHE A 61 2.13 -3.72 -5.50
N TYR A 62 3.18 -2.95 -5.29
CA TYR A 62 4.53 -3.31 -5.68
C TYR A 62 5.50 -2.65 -4.69
N THR A 63 6.76 -3.08 -4.73
CA THR A 63 7.78 -2.58 -3.81
C THR A 63 9.02 -2.14 -4.57
N GLU A 64 9.84 -1.32 -3.92
CA GLU A 64 11.18 -1.00 -4.36
C GLU A 64 12.13 -1.03 -3.16
N ASN A 65 13.38 -1.43 -3.40
CA ASN A 65 14.48 -1.37 -2.43
C ASN A 65 14.21 -2.12 -1.11
N ASN A 66 13.35 -3.15 -1.11
CA ASN A 66 12.99 -3.96 0.07
C ASN A 66 12.46 -3.17 1.29
N CYS A 67 12.05 -1.91 1.10
CA CYS A 67 11.53 -1.05 2.18
C CYS A 67 10.52 0.00 1.72
N HIS A 68 10.30 0.18 0.41
CA HIS A 68 9.34 1.12 -0.12
C HIS A 68 8.16 0.35 -0.73
N LEU A 69 6.95 0.61 -0.27
CA LEU A 69 5.70 0.00 -0.68
C LEU A 69 4.86 1.04 -1.41
N PHE A 70 4.45 0.68 -2.62
CA PHE A 70 3.50 1.44 -3.40
C PHE A 70 2.17 0.68 -3.46
N VAL A 71 1.07 1.39 -3.26
CA VAL A 71 -0.27 0.84 -3.46
C VAL A 71 -1.04 1.72 -4.42
N PHE A 72 -1.21 1.19 -5.63
CA PHE A 72 -2.03 1.82 -6.65
C PHE A 72 -3.50 1.48 -6.41
N VAL A 73 -4.35 2.50 -6.40
CA VAL A 73 -5.80 2.38 -6.29
C VAL A 73 -6.42 2.91 -7.57
N GLN A 74 -7.10 2.02 -8.30
CA GLN A 74 -7.86 2.39 -9.47
C GLN A 74 -9.14 3.14 -9.04
N GLY A 75 -9.25 4.37 -9.51
CA GLY A 75 -10.40 5.23 -9.31
C GLY A 75 -11.66 4.77 -10.04
N LEU A 76 -12.80 5.38 -9.73
CA LEU A 76 -14.11 5.07 -10.29
C LEU A 76 -14.47 6.00 -11.49
N GLY A 77 -13.50 6.26 -12.37
CA GLY A 77 -13.67 7.17 -13.51
C GLY A 77 -13.74 8.64 -13.09
N ILE A 78 -14.53 9.46 -13.79
CA ILE A 78 -14.55 10.94 -13.70
C ILE A 78 -14.67 11.49 -12.26
N LYS A 79 -15.27 10.73 -11.32
CA LYS A 79 -15.46 11.17 -9.93
C LYS A 79 -14.28 10.90 -9.00
N LEU A 80 -13.41 9.93 -9.32
CA LEU A 80 -12.27 9.55 -8.48
C LEU A 80 -11.11 9.19 -9.41
N SER A 81 -10.06 10.00 -9.40
CA SER A 81 -8.80 9.72 -10.09
C SER A 81 -8.12 8.48 -9.53
N ASN A 82 -7.19 7.91 -10.30
CA ASN A 82 -6.25 6.93 -9.79
C ASN A 82 -5.29 7.59 -8.78
N TRP A 83 -4.80 6.81 -7.82
CA TRP A 83 -3.86 7.27 -6.81
C TRP A 83 -2.86 6.18 -6.48
N THR A 84 -1.59 6.54 -6.34
CA THR A 84 -0.59 5.70 -5.67
C THR A 84 -0.30 6.21 -4.27
N TYR A 85 -0.50 5.35 -3.28
CA TYR A 85 -0.07 5.59 -1.90
C TYR A 85 1.33 5.03 -1.69
N GLU A 86 2.19 5.83 -1.08
CA GLU A 86 3.56 5.45 -0.73
C GLU A 86 3.67 5.21 0.76
N HIS A 87 4.26 4.09 1.14
CA HIS A 87 4.58 3.75 2.52
C HIS A 87 5.98 3.15 2.59
N TYR A 88 6.66 3.38 3.70
CA TYR A 88 7.92 2.72 3.99
C TYR A 88 7.67 1.62 5.01
N TYR A 89 8.34 0.49 4.87
CA TYR A 89 8.03 -0.66 5.70
C TYR A 89 9.25 -1.38 6.26
N LYS A 90 9.01 -2.07 7.38
CA LYS A 90 9.92 -3.03 7.97
C LYS A 90 9.14 -4.26 8.40
N ILE A 91 9.69 -5.44 8.07
CA ILE A 91 9.21 -6.73 8.55
C ILE A 91 10.21 -7.25 9.58
N ASP A 92 9.70 -7.58 10.77
CA ASP A 92 10.45 -8.20 11.86
C ASP A 92 9.69 -9.44 12.33
N GLY A 93 10.08 -10.61 11.81
CA GLY A 93 9.33 -11.85 11.95
C GLY A 93 7.89 -11.72 11.45
N ASN A 94 6.93 -11.85 12.36
CA ASN A 94 5.50 -11.74 12.06
C ASN A 94 4.95 -10.31 12.27
N LYS A 95 5.79 -9.31 12.45
CA LYS A 95 5.37 -7.91 12.61
C LYS A 95 5.70 -7.10 11.36
N LEU A 96 4.68 -6.47 10.80
CA LEU A 96 4.80 -5.47 9.73
C LEU A 96 4.60 -4.08 10.33
N THR A 97 5.52 -3.17 10.06
CA THR A 97 5.38 -1.76 10.43
C THR A 97 5.40 -0.91 9.16
N LEU A 98 4.42 -0.02 8.99
CA LEU A 98 4.33 0.91 7.87
C LEU A 98 4.45 2.35 8.37
N TRP A 99 5.27 3.16 7.72
CA TRP A 99 5.44 4.59 7.92
C TRP A 99 4.98 5.35 6.68
N PHE A 100 4.49 6.57 6.88
CA PHE A 100 4.02 7.43 5.78
C PHE A 100 5.16 8.18 5.05
N SER A 101 6.43 8.00 5.48
CA SER A 101 7.60 8.59 4.83
C SER A 101 8.91 7.88 5.20
N LEU A 102 9.93 7.99 4.35
CA LEU A 102 11.27 7.47 4.62
C LEU A 102 11.88 8.07 5.89
N TYR A 103 11.69 9.38 6.08
CA TYR A 103 12.12 10.06 7.29
C TYR A 103 11.43 9.49 8.54
N GLY A 104 10.12 9.20 8.46
CA GLY A 104 9.38 8.55 9.53
C GLY A 104 9.94 7.18 9.89
N MET A 105 10.30 6.37 8.88
CA MET A 105 10.96 5.08 9.10
C MET A 105 12.34 5.25 9.75
N ASN A 106 13.19 6.13 9.22
CA ASN A 106 14.56 6.34 9.68
C ASN A 106 14.62 6.91 11.11
N SER A 107 13.68 7.78 11.47
CA SER A 107 13.54 8.34 12.82
C SER A 107 12.76 7.41 13.77
N ASN A 108 12.25 6.28 13.27
CA ASN A 108 11.36 5.38 14.01
C ASN A 108 10.15 6.12 14.61
N SER A 109 9.54 7.00 13.83
CA SER A 109 8.38 7.82 14.21
C SER A 109 7.27 6.96 14.82
N SER A 110 6.59 7.50 15.82
CA SER A 110 5.38 6.91 16.42
C SER A 110 4.16 7.02 15.51
N ASP A 111 4.20 7.90 14.51
CA ASP A 111 3.18 7.99 13.46
C ASP A 111 3.41 6.89 12.42
N ARG A 112 2.83 5.72 12.71
CA ARG A 112 3.03 4.47 11.97
C ARG A 112 1.86 3.51 12.18
N LEU A 113 1.67 2.63 11.21
CA LEU A 113 0.74 1.50 11.31
C LEU A 113 1.52 0.24 11.67
N ILE A 114 0.95 -0.59 12.55
CA ILE A 114 1.57 -1.84 12.98
C ILE A 114 0.57 -2.99 12.79
N PHE A 115 1.04 -4.05 12.14
CA PHE A 115 0.27 -5.24 11.87
C PHE A 115 1.02 -6.50 12.29
N GLN A 116 0.25 -7.53 12.62
CA GLN A 116 0.70 -8.85 12.99
C GLN A 116 0.26 -9.84 11.90
N LYS A 117 1.18 -10.68 11.40
CA LYS A 117 0.87 -11.72 10.41
C LYS A 117 -0.09 -12.75 11.02
N GLU A 118 -1.17 -13.06 10.31
CA GLU A 118 -2.03 -14.20 10.65
C GLU A 118 -1.27 -15.52 10.36
N LYS A 119 -1.49 -16.53 11.21
CA LYS A 119 -0.88 -17.85 11.07
C LYS A 119 -1.51 -18.65 9.94
#